data_AF-A0A372F1L6-F1
#
_entry.id   AF-A0A372F1L6-F1
#
_cell.length_a   1.000
_cell.length_b   1.000
_cell.length_c   1.000
_cell.angle_alpha   90.00
_cell.angle_beta   90.00
_cell.angle_gamma   90.00
#
_symmetry.space_group_name_H-M   'P 1'
#
loop_
_entity.id
_entity.type
_entity.pdbx_description
1 polymer ?
#
loop_
_entity_poly.entity_id
_entity_poly.type
_entity_poly.pdbx_seq_one_letter_code
_entity_poly.pdbx_strand_id
1 'polypeptide(L)'
;MKNSFIFWQRWLFYSSLLLAILAMLFAFNVNLPLFPHYDQAISRIFWHLNEIPTDVKEFRQFVAGPLGGTIACCYVLLAYIVWYPFQKKETWARNAIVVAFTIWCLIDSYICFKFQVYFQIYLINALSVLQKALPIIFTWNAFKN
;
A
#
# COMPACT_ATOMS: atom_id res chain seq x y z
N MET A 1 17.22 3.57 -22.34
CA MET A 1 16.67 4.52 -21.33
C MET A 1 15.16 4.75 -21.47
N LYS A 2 14.62 5.11 -22.65
CA LYS A 2 13.16 5.36 -22.84
C LYS A 2 12.27 4.15 -22.52
N ASN A 3 12.65 2.95 -22.96
CA ASN A 3 11.88 1.72 -22.69
C ASN A 3 11.87 1.33 -21.20
N SER A 4 12.98 1.56 -20.49
CA SER A 4 13.06 1.30 -19.04
C SER A 4 12.16 2.25 -18.25
N PHE A 5 12.13 3.54 -18.62
CA PHE A 5 11.24 4.51 -17.98
C PHE A 5 9.76 4.14 -18.16
N ILE A 6 9.35 3.82 -19.38
CA ILE A 6 7.96 3.43 -19.68
C ILE A 6 7.58 2.17 -18.91
N PHE A 7 8.48 1.18 -18.81
CA PHE A 7 8.25 -0.02 -18.02
C PHE A 7 7.96 0.32 -16.56
N TRP A 8 8.82 1.11 -15.91
CA TRP A 8 8.66 1.46 -14.50
C TRP A 8 7.46 2.36 -14.23
N GLN A 9 7.15 3.29 -15.15
CA GLN A 9 5.94 4.11 -15.07
C GLN A 9 4.67 3.26 -15.18
N ARG A 10 4.61 2.33 -16.15
CA ARG A 10 3.48 1.42 -16.31
C ARG A 10 3.35 0.44 -15.16
N TRP A 11 4.48 -0.09 -14.67
CA TRP A 11 4.51 -0.93 -13.46
C TRP A 11 3.85 -0.20 -12.29
N LEU A 12 4.30 1.03 -12.00
CA LEU A 12 3.77 1.82 -10.90
C LEU A 12 2.28 2.15 -11.09
N PHE A 13 1.85 2.43 -12.33
CA PHE A 13 0.44 2.68 -12.65
C PHE A 13 -0.45 1.45 -12.43
N TYR A 14 -0.16 0.34 -13.11
CA TYR A 14 -0.99 -0.86 -13.07
C TYR A 14 -0.98 -1.53 -11.69
N SER A 15 0.17 -1.55 -11.01
CA SER A 15 0.23 -2.04 -9.62
C SER A 15 -0.57 -1.15 -8.66
N SER A 16 -0.61 0.17 -8.88
CA SER A 16 -1.45 1.06 -8.06
C SER A 16 -2.93 0.78 -8.29
N LEU A 17 -3.39 0.60 -9.53
CA LEU A 17 -4.77 0.22 -9.81
C LEU A 17 -5.14 -1.13 -9.18
N LEU A 18 -4.25 -2.11 -9.29
CA LEU A 18 -4.46 -3.42 -8.66
C LEU A 18 -4.61 -3.29 -7.13
N LEU A 19 -3.73 -2.53 -6.48
CA LEU A 19 -3.77 -2.31 -5.03
C LEU A 19 -5.01 -1.51 -4.61
N ALA A 20 -5.48 -0.56 -5.43
CA ALA A 20 -6.73 0.13 -5.19
C ALA A 20 -7.93 -0.84 -5.21
N ILE A 21 -7.97 -1.75 -6.18
CA ILE A 21 -9.02 -2.78 -6.26
C ILE A 21 -8.96 -3.71 -5.05
N LEU A 22 -7.77 -4.22 -4.70
CA LEU A 22 -7.60 -5.07 -3.52
C LEU A 22 -8.03 -4.36 -2.23
N ALA A 23 -7.76 -3.07 -2.10
CA ALA A 23 -8.18 -2.27 -0.96
C ALA A 23 -9.71 -2.07 -0.90
N MET A 24 -10.37 -1.90 -2.04
CA MET A 24 -11.84 -1.90 -2.10
C MET A 24 -12.42 -3.26 -1.68
N LEU A 25 -11.86 -4.36 -2.19
CA LEU A 25 -12.28 -5.72 -1.80
C LEU A 25 -12.09 -5.95 -0.29
N PHE A 26 -11.00 -5.45 0.27
CA PHE A 26 -10.76 -5.44 1.72
C PHE A 26 -11.80 -4.61 2.48
N ALA A 27 -12.13 -3.41 1.99
CA ALA A 27 -13.14 -2.54 2.62
C ALA A 27 -14.52 -3.19 2.68
N PHE A 28 -14.91 -3.93 1.64
CA PHE A 28 -16.19 -4.62 1.55
C PHE A 28 -16.18 -6.02 2.20
N ASN A 29 -15.08 -6.40 2.87
CA ASN A 29 -14.91 -7.70 3.51
C ASN A 29 -15.16 -8.88 2.55
N VAL A 30 -14.71 -8.75 1.29
CA VAL A 30 -14.83 -9.81 0.29
C VAL A 30 -13.95 -10.98 0.71
N ASN A 31 -14.52 -12.19 0.75
CA ASN A 31 -13.81 -13.38 1.21
C ASN A 31 -12.74 -13.83 0.20
N LEU A 32 -11.53 -13.29 0.33
CA LEU A 32 -10.34 -13.69 -0.41
C LEU A 32 -9.47 -14.62 0.43
N PRO A 33 -8.81 -15.65 -0.15
CA PRO A 33 -8.02 -16.63 0.60
C PRO A 33 -6.95 -16.04 1.53
N LEU A 34 -6.44 -14.84 1.23
CA LEU A 34 -5.41 -14.17 2.02
C LEU A 34 -5.95 -13.51 3.30
N PHE A 35 -7.21 -13.07 3.32
CA PHE A 35 -7.76 -12.29 4.43
C PHE A 35 -7.95 -13.11 5.72
N PRO A 36 -8.43 -14.37 5.68
CA PRO A 36 -8.49 -15.21 6.88
C PRO A 36 -7.12 -15.44 7.53
N HIS A 37 -6.05 -15.60 6.74
CA HIS A 37 -4.69 -15.75 7.27
C HIS A 37 -4.20 -14.47 7.94
N TYR A 38 -4.52 -13.30 7.37
CA TYR A 38 -4.22 -12.01 7.98
C TYR A 38 -4.97 -11.85 9.32
N ASP A 39 -6.26 -12.13 9.33
CA ASP A 39 -7.09 -12.03 10.53
C ASP A 39 -6.67 -13.01 11.63
N GLN A 40 -6.26 -14.22 11.27
CA GLN A 40 -5.68 -15.17 12.23
C GLN A 40 -4.37 -14.67 12.82
N ALA A 41 -3.48 -14.09 12.00
CA ALA A 41 -2.21 -13.54 12.49
C ALA A 41 -2.45 -12.38 13.46
N ILE A 42 -3.37 -11.47 13.12
CA ILE A 42 -3.81 -10.39 14.01
C ILE A 42 -4.44 -10.96 15.29
N SER A 43 -5.31 -11.98 15.18
CA SER A 43 -5.96 -12.57 16.35
C SER A 43 -4.97 -13.15 17.36
N ARG A 44 -3.96 -13.87 16.87
CA ARG A 44 -2.90 -14.47 17.71
C ARG A 44 -2.07 -13.44 18.46
N ILE A 45 -1.87 -12.26 17.87
CA ILE A 45 -1.06 -11.19 18.48
C ILE A 45 -1.86 -10.46 19.57
N PHE A 46 -3.09 -10.06 19.27
CA PHE A 46 -3.87 -9.20 20.17
C PHE A 46 -4.74 -9.94 21.17
N TRP A 47 -5.21 -11.16 20.84
CA TRP A 47 -6.11 -11.93 21.69
C TRP A 47 -5.61 -13.34 22.02
N HIS A 48 -4.47 -13.77 21.45
CA HIS A 48 -3.93 -15.12 21.61
C HIS A 48 -4.91 -16.24 21.19
N LEU A 49 -5.79 -15.93 20.24
CA LEU A 49 -6.77 -16.85 19.68
C LEU A 49 -6.47 -17.14 18.21
N ASN A 50 -7.10 -18.18 17.65
CA ASN A 50 -6.98 -18.51 16.22
C ASN A 50 -7.96 -17.75 15.33
N GLU A 51 -8.97 -17.12 15.93
CA GLU A 51 -10.04 -16.38 15.24
C GLU A 51 -10.31 -15.09 16.00
N ILE A 52 -10.79 -14.06 15.30
CA ILE A 52 -11.15 -12.78 15.92
C ILE A 52 -12.36 -13.00 16.85
N PRO A 53 -12.31 -12.54 18.12
CA PRO A 53 -13.43 -12.64 19.04
C PRO A 53 -14.74 -12.06 18.48
N THR A 54 -15.87 -12.67 18.83
CA THR A 54 -17.18 -12.30 18.31
C THR A 54 -17.60 -10.88 18.70
N ASP A 55 -17.20 -10.42 19.89
CA ASP A 55 -17.47 -9.09 20.45
C ASP A 55 -16.71 -7.95 19.75
N VAL A 56 -15.62 -8.24 19.04
CA VAL A 56 -14.83 -7.22 18.30
C VAL A 56 -14.94 -7.36 16.77
N LYS A 57 -15.63 -8.39 16.28
CA LYS A 57 -15.72 -8.70 14.84
C LYS A 57 -16.35 -7.56 14.03
N GLU A 58 -17.46 -7.00 14.53
CA GLU A 58 -18.15 -5.88 13.88
C GLU A 58 -17.29 -4.62 13.89
N PHE A 59 -16.61 -4.32 15.01
CA PHE A 59 -15.69 -3.20 15.11
C PHE A 59 -14.51 -3.35 14.14
N ARG A 60 -13.93 -4.55 14.03
CA ARG A 60 -12.85 -4.83 13.08
C ARG A 60 -13.29 -4.65 11.63
N GLN A 61 -14.50 -5.08 11.28
CA GLN A 61 -15.08 -4.86 9.96
C GLN A 61 -15.33 -3.37 9.70
N PHE A 62 -15.86 -2.65 10.70
CA PHE A 62 -16.02 -1.21 10.63
C PHE A 62 -14.68 -0.52 10.38
N VAL A 63 -13.60 -0.88 11.08
CA VAL A 63 -12.26 -0.32 10.85
C VAL A 63 -11.72 -0.66 9.45
N ALA A 64 -11.99 -1.88 8.96
CA ALA A 64 -11.55 -2.31 7.63
C ALA A 64 -12.13 -1.44 6.50
N GLY A 65 -13.39 -1.01 6.63
CA GLY A 65 -14.10 -0.24 5.62
C GLY A 65 -13.42 1.09 5.25
N PRO A 66 -13.35 2.08 6.16
CA PRO A 66 -12.67 3.35 5.93
C PRO A 66 -11.17 3.19 5.65
N LEU A 67 -10.50 2.20 6.26
CA LEU A 67 -9.09 1.93 5.98
C LEU A 67 -8.89 1.51 4.52
N GLY A 68 -9.65 0.51 4.06
CA GLY A 68 -9.61 0.06 2.66
C GLY A 68 -10.03 1.17 1.69
N GLY A 69 -11.05 1.96 2.03
CA GLY A 69 -11.45 3.14 1.24
C GLY A 69 -10.36 4.20 1.12
N THR A 70 -9.67 4.51 2.21
CA THR A 70 -8.54 5.45 2.22
C THR A 70 -7.38 4.93 1.38
N ILE A 71 -7.03 3.66 1.55
CA ILE A 71 -5.97 3.00 0.75
C ILE A 71 -6.33 3.04 -0.74
N ALA A 72 -7.57 2.69 -1.10
CA ALA A 72 -8.04 2.72 -2.47
C ALA A 72 -7.93 4.13 -3.07
N CYS A 73 -8.40 5.15 -2.34
CA CYS A 73 -8.29 6.55 -2.75
C CYS A 73 -6.83 6.97 -2.99
N CYS A 74 -5.92 6.66 -2.07
CA CYS A 74 -4.50 6.99 -2.22
C CYS A 74 -3.87 6.33 -3.45
N TYR A 75 -4.20 5.08 -3.73
CA TYR A 75 -3.66 4.37 -4.90
C TYR A 75 -4.28 4.81 -6.22
N VAL A 76 -5.56 5.19 -6.25
CA VAL A 76 -6.16 5.84 -7.41
C VAL A 76 -5.46 7.17 -7.67
N LEU A 77 -5.29 8.00 -6.65
CA LEU A 77 -4.57 9.27 -6.77
C LEU A 77 -3.14 9.05 -7.29
N LEU A 78 -2.43 8.06 -6.75
CA LEU A 78 -1.11 7.67 -7.24
C LEU A 78 -1.14 7.28 -8.72
N ALA A 79 -2.12 6.49 -9.16
CA ALA A 79 -2.27 6.12 -10.57
C ALA A 79 -2.42 7.37 -11.47
N TYR A 80 -3.21 8.36 -11.07
CA TYR A 80 -3.32 9.63 -11.79
C TYR A 80 -2.00 10.44 -11.81
N ILE A 81 -1.31 10.55 -10.67
CA ILE A 81 0.00 11.21 -10.61
C ILE A 81 1.01 10.50 -11.53
N VAL A 82 0.96 9.17 -11.57
CA VAL A 82 1.88 8.35 -12.38
C VAL A 82 1.58 8.45 -13.87
N TRP A 83 0.31 8.52 -14.24
CA TRP A 83 -0.12 8.61 -15.64
C TRP A 83 0.13 9.98 -16.23
N TYR A 84 -0.12 11.06 -15.49
CA TYR A 84 -0.05 12.42 -16.04
C TYR A 84 1.30 13.10 -15.73
N PRO A 85 1.54 13.68 -14.54
CA PRO A 85 2.73 14.50 -14.31
C PRO A 85 4.01 13.67 -14.18
N PHE A 86 3.96 12.44 -13.65
CA PHE A 86 5.14 11.56 -13.60
C PHE A 86 5.57 11.13 -15.01
N GLN A 87 4.63 10.80 -15.91
CA GLN A 87 4.95 10.47 -17.30
C GLN A 87 5.62 11.65 -18.03
N LYS A 88 5.19 12.88 -17.72
CA LYS A 88 5.80 14.13 -18.18
C LYS A 88 7.13 14.47 -17.50
N LYS A 89 7.60 13.62 -16.58
CA LYS A 89 8.84 13.77 -15.81
C LYS A 89 8.85 15.02 -14.93
N GLU A 90 7.69 15.44 -14.45
CA GLU A 90 7.58 16.57 -13.54
C GLU A 90 8.17 16.19 -12.17
N THR A 91 9.18 16.95 -11.72
CA THR A 91 9.94 16.64 -10.49
C THR A 91 9.08 16.63 -9.24
N TRP A 92 8.06 17.50 -9.17
CA TRP A 92 7.13 17.55 -8.05
C TRP A 92 6.34 16.24 -7.91
N ALA A 93 5.98 15.58 -9.02
CA ALA A 93 5.24 14.32 -8.98
C ALA A 93 6.08 13.22 -8.35
N ARG A 94 7.35 13.09 -8.76
CA ARG A 94 8.30 12.17 -8.12
C ARG A 94 8.45 12.48 -6.63
N ASN A 95 8.65 13.74 -6.28
CA ASN A 95 8.85 14.15 -4.88
C ASN A 95 7.61 13.89 -4.02
N ALA A 96 6.40 14.13 -4.55
CA ALA A 96 5.15 13.83 -3.87
C ALA A 96 5.02 12.34 -3.55
N ILE A 97 5.35 11.46 -4.49
CA ILE A 97 5.33 10.00 -4.28
C ILE A 97 6.34 9.62 -3.19
N VAL A 98 7.58 10.12 -3.26
CA VAL A 98 8.64 9.82 -2.28
C VAL A 98 8.22 10.27 -0.88
N VAL A 99 7.78 11.52 -0.73
CA VAL A 99 7.44 12.10 0.57
C VAL A 99 6.22 11.41 1.18
N ALA A 100 5.13 11.28 0.41
CA ALA A 100 3.90 10.64 0.90
C ALA A 100 4.16 9.17 1.30
N PHE A 101 4.91 8.43 0.48
CA PHE A 101 5.24 7.04 0.78
C PHE A 101 6.14 6.92 2.01
N THR A 102 7.14 7.80 2.15
CA THR A 102 8.06 7.78 3.30
C THR A 102 7.31 8.05 4.60
N ILE A 103 6.44 9.07 4.61
CA ILE A 103 5.62 9.40 5.79
C ILE A 103 4.75 8.20 6.19
N TRP A 104 4.01 7.63 5.22
CA TRP A 104 3.17 6.47 5.48
C TRP A 104 3.98 5.27 6.00
N CYS A 105 5.09 4.93 5.35
CA CYS A 105 5.92 3.78 5.72
C CYS A 105 6.51 3.92 7.13
N LEU A 106 6.95 5.13 7.52
CA LEU A 106 7.48 5.38 8.86
C LEU A 106 6.40 5.28 9.94
N ILE A 107 5.24 5.90 9.72
CA ILE A 107 4.14 5.86 10.68
C ILE A 107 3.62 4.43 10.84
N ASP A 108 3.35 3.73 9.72
CA ASP A 108 2.85 2.35 9.75
C ASP A 108 3.85 1.40 10.42
N SER A 109 5.13 1.50 10.06
CA SER A 109 6.18 0.66 10.66
C SER A 109 6.34 0.91 12.16
N TYR A 110 6.27 2.17 12.60
CA TYR A 110 6.33 2.52 14.03
C TYR A 110 5.17 1.91 14.81
N ILE A 111 3.94 2.01 14.29
CA ILE A 111 2.75 1.42 14.91
C ILE A 111 2.86 -0.11 14.94
N CYS A 112 3.23 -0.74 13.83
CA CYS A 112 3.41 -2.19 13.76
C CYS A 112 4.47 -2.68 14.74
N PHE A 113 5.58 -1.94 14.88
CA PHE A 113 6.63 -2.26 15.85
C PHE A 113 6.10 -2.17 17.29
N LYS A 114 5.39 -1.09 17.62
CA LYS A 114 4.81 -0.87 18.95
C LYS A 114 3.84 -1.99 19.37
N PHE A 115 3.04 -2.50 18.44
CA PHE A 115 2.05 -3.56 18.69
C PHE A 115 2.54 -4.96 18.29
N GLN A 116 3.84 -5.14 18.02
CA GLN A 116 4.46 -6.43 17.66
C GLN A 116 3.88 -7.09 16.40
N VAL A 117 3.26 -6.30 15.51
CA VAL A 117 2.70 -6.76 14.22
C VAL A 117 3.80 -6.81 13.15
N TYR A 118 4.87 -7.56 13.42
CA TYR A 118 6.06 -7.54 12.57
C TYR A 118 5.83 -8.08 11.15
N PHE A 119 4.90 -9.02 10.98
CA PHE A 119 4.59 -9.55 9.66
C PHE A 119 4.09 -8.45 8.71
N GLN A 120 3.41 -7.41 9.22
CA GLN A 120 2.96 -6.28 8.42
C GLN A 120 4.13 -5.43 7.92
N ILE A 121 5.16 -5.25 8.74
CA ILE A 121 6.41 -4.57 8.34
C ILE A 121 7.08 -5.36 7.21
N TYR A 122 7.25 -6.67 7.38
CA TYR A 122 8.01 -7.49 6.42
C TYR A 122 7.23 -7.81 5.15
N LEU A 123 5.91 -8.03 5.24
CA LEU A 123 5.10 -8.36 4.07
C LEU A 123 4.54 -7.10 3.42
N ILE A 124 3.85 -6.25 4.15
CA ILE A 124 3.14 -5.11 3.54
C ILE A 124 4.10 -3.97 3.22
N ASN A 125 4.94 -3.56 4.18
CA ASN A 125 5.80 -2.39 3.98
C ASN A 125 6.96 -2.71 3.03
N ALA A 126 7.61 -3.87 3.19
CA ALA A 126 8.67 -4.26 2.26
C ALA A 126 8.16 -4.47 0.82
N LEU A 127 7.01 -5.13 0.62
CA LEU A 127 6.41 -5.23 -0.73
C LEU A 127 6.03 -3.86 -1.29
N SER A 128 5.56 -2.95 -0.44
CA SER A 128 5.25 -1.57 -0.85
C SER A 128 6.50 -0.79 -1.25
N VAL A 129 7.64 -1.04 -0.61
CA VAL A 129 8.95 -0.48 -1.01
C VAL A 129 9.32 -1.02 -2.39
N LEU A 130 9.20 -2.32 -2.64
CA LEU A 130 9.47 -2.89 -3.96
C LEU A 130 8.54 -2.29 -5.04
N GLN A 131 7.28 -2.06 -4.70
CA GLN A 131 6.30 -1.52 -5.63
C GLN A 131 6.55 -0.04 -5.98
N LYS A 132 6.98 0.80 -5.04
CA LYS A 132 7.14 2.27 -5.25
C LYS A 132 8.58 2.71 -5.39
N ALA A 133 9.47 2.22 -4.52
CA ALA A 133 10.86 2.68 -4.50
C ALA A 133 11.64 2.21 -5.73
N LEU A 134 11.41 0.98 -6.23
CA LEU A 134 12.10 0.51 -7.44
C LEU A 134 11.80 1.39 -8.65
N PRO A 135 10.53 1.67 -9.03
CA PRO A 135 10.24 2.62 -10.09
C PRO A 135 10.93 3.97 -9.90
N ILE A 136 10.92 4.52 -8.68
CA ILE A 136 11.55 5.82 -8.39
C ILE A 136 13.07 5.76 -8.59
N ILE A 137 13.75 4.74 -8.07
CA ILE A 137 15.19 4.58 -8.18
C ILE A 137 15.61 4.47 -9.64
N PHE A 138 14.94 3.58 -10.40
CA PHE A 138 15.29 3.35 -11.80
C PHE A 138 14.89 4.48 -12.74
N THR A 139 13.94 5.32 -12.33
CA THR A 139 13.54 6.51 -13.11
C THR A 139 14.18 7.80 -12.61
N TRP A 140 14.96 7.78 -11.51
CA TRP A 140 15.47 8.98 -10.83
C TRP A 140 16.14 9.98 -11.77
N ASN A 141 17.02 9.47 -12.64
CA ASN A 141 17.78 10.27 -13.60
C ASN A 141 16.95 10.83 -14.76
N ALA A 142 15.73 10.32 -14.97
CA ALA A 142 14.84 10.80 -16.02
C ALA A 142 14.13 12.12 -15.66
N PHE A 143 14.13 12.50 -14.38
CA PHE A 143 13.52 13.73 -13.84
C PHE A 143 14.53 14.89 -13.71
N LYS A 144 15.68 14.82 -14.40
CA LYS A 144 16.64 15.94 -14.41
C LYS A 144 16.10 17.02 -15.35
N ASN A 145 16.00 18.24 -14.84
CA ASN A 145 15.84 19.45 -15.65
C ASN A 145 17.06 19.61 -16.57
#